data_AF-E9DTM8-F1
#
_entry.id   AF-E9DTM8-F1
#
_cell.length_a   1.000
_cell.length_b   1.000
_cell.length_c   1.000
_cell.angle_alpha   90.00
_cell.angle_beta   90.00
_cell.angle_gamma   90.00
#
_symmetry.space_group_name_H-M   'P 1'
#
loop_
_entity.id
_entity.type
_entity.pdbx_description
1 polymer ?
#
loop_
_entity_poly.entity_id
_entity_poly.type
_entity_poly.pdbx_seq_one_letter_code
_entity_poly.pdbx_strand_id
1 'polypeptide(L)'
;MNLSPQKLSQPKKRISEIMATVAQEQKEFEDILEYINSIEQANLSQMVGSASSARSRRKKSKTMPKPADEELEKYQRRRAGKEESIGLMWQKIHELQQEEKRLKEMNGM
;
A
#
# COMPACT_ATOMS: atom_id res chain seq x y z
N MET A 1 -26.95 26.62 -20.75
CA MET A 1 -26.05 27.43 -19.91
C MET A 1 -24.63 27.02 -20.24
N ASN A 2 -23.78 27.90 -20.79
CA ASN A 2 -22.36 27.59 -21.01
C ASN A 2 -21.61 27.59 -19.67
N LEU A 3 -21.18 26.42 -19.21
CA LEU A 3 -20.26 26.28 -18.08
C LEU A 3 -18.89 26.84 -18.49
N SER A 4 -18.30 27.69 -17.63
CA SER A 4 -17.00 28.32 -17.93
C SER A 4 -15.89 27.27 -18.02
N PRO A 5 -14.85 27.48 -18.86
CA PRO A 5 -13.69 26.59 -18.95
C PRO A 5 -13.00 26.32 -17.61
N GLN A 6 -13.15 27.23 -16.64
CA GLN A 6 -12.64 27.10 -15.28
C GLN A 6 -13.36 25.98 -14.49
N LYS A 7 -14.65 25.73 -14.73
CA LYS A 7 -15.39 24.64 -14.07
C LYS A 7 -14.97 23.26 -14.59
N LEU A 8 -14.56 23.17 -15.85
CA LEU A 8 -14.03 21.93 -16.46
C LEU A 8 -12.57 21.65 -16.09
N SER A 9 -11.78 22.68 -15.75
CA SER A 9 -10.36 22.50 -15.39
C SER A 9 -10.15 22.05 -13.94
N GLN A 10 -11.11 22.35 -13.04
CA GLN A 10 -11.01 21.98 -11.63
C GLN A 10 -10.99 20.46 -11.38
N PRO A 11 -11.89 19.64 -11.97
CA PRO A 11 -11.83 18.19 -11.81
C PRO A 11 -10.52 17.59 -12.29
N LYS A 12 -10.01 18.02 -13.46
CA LYS A 12 -8.73 17.54 -14.02
C LYS A 12 -7.55 17.83 -13.11
N LYS A 13 -7.47 19.06 -12.59
CA LYS A 13 -6.41 19.44 -11.65
C LYS A 13 -6.48 18.57 -10.40
N ARG A 14 -7.68 18.36 -9.85
CA ARG A 14 -7.87 17.55 -8.65
C ARG A 14 -7.54 16.08 -8.87
N ILE A 15 -7.89 15.51 -10.02
CA ILE A 15 -7.49 14.16 -10.42
C ILE A 15 -5.96 14.05 -10.46
N SER A 16 -5.28 15.01 -11.09
CA SER A 16 -3.80 15.01 -11.16
C SER A 16 -3.14 15.06 -9.79
N GLU A 17 -3.66 15.88 -8.87
CA GLU A 17 -3.18 15.94 -7.48
C GLU A 17 -3.37 14.60 -6.76
N ILE A 18 -4.54 13.97 -6.89
CA ILE A 18 -4.82 12.68 -6.25
C ILE A 18 -3.94 11.58 -6.86
N MET A 19 -3.73 11.56 -8.18
CA MET A 19 -2.86 10.57 -8.82
C MET A 19 -1.41 10.67 -8.35
N ALA A 20 -0.89 11.88 -8.13
CA ALA A 20 0.45 12.06 -7.56
C ALA A 20 0.54 11.46 -6.15
N THR A 21 -0.49 11.67 -5.32
CA THR A 21 -0.58 11.05 -3.99
C THR A 21 -0.71 9.54 -4.08
N VAL A 22 -1.51 9.00 -5.01
CA VAL A 22 -1.63 7.55 -5.24
C VAL A 22 -0.27 6.94 -5.59
N ALA A 23 0.52 7.59 -6.45
CA ALA A 23 1.84 7.08 -6.82
C ALA A 23 2.80 7.03 -5.60
N GLN A 24 2.76 8.04 -4.74
CA GLN A 24 3.55 8.06 -3.50
C GLN A 24 3.10 6.95 -2.54
N GLU A 25 1.78 6.79 -2.36
CA GLU A 25 1.19 5.75 -1.51
C GLU A 25 1.46 4.34 -2.02
N GLN A 26 1.46 4.13 -3.34
CA GLN A 26 1.85 2.88 -4.00
C GLN A 26 3.31 2.53 -3.72
N LYS A 27 4.21 3.51 -3.81
CA LYS A 27 5.62 3.29 -3.47
C LYS A 27 5.80 2.85 -2.01
N GLU A 28 5.15 3.54 -1.08
CA GLU A 28 5.19 3.16 0.34
C GLU A 28 4.58 1.78 0.60
N PHE A 29 3.55 1.41 -0.15
CA PHE A 29 2.96 0.08 -0.10
C PHE A 29 3.93 -1.00 -0.60
N GLU A 30 4.64 -0.76 -1.71
CA GLU A 30 5.67 -1.66 -2.23
C GLU A 30 6.82 -1.83 -1.22
N ASP A 31 7.30 -0.75 -0.61
CA ASP A 31 8.33 -0.80 0.43
C ASP A 31 7.90 -1.67 1.64
N ILE A 32 6.62 -1.59 2.03
CA ILE A 32 6.06 -2.43 3.12
C ILE A 32 6.03 -3.91 2.71
N LEU A 33 5.65 -4.21 1.47
CA LEU A 33 5.63 -5.58 0.97
C LEU A 33 7.03 -6.19 0.92
N GLU A 34 8.02 -5.43 0.44
CA GLU A 34 9.40 -5.88 0.40
C GLU A 34 9.93 -6.16 1.81
N TYR A 35 9.60 -5.30 2.77
CA TYR A 35 9.99 -5.50 4.16
C TYR A 35 9.35 -6.74 4.78
N ILE A 36 8.05 -6.96 4.57
CA ILE A 36 7.35 -8.18 5.01
C ILE A 36 8.04 -9.44 4.46
N ASN A 37 8.32 -9.46 3.15
CA ASN A 37 9.00 -10.57 2.51
C ASN A 37 10.41 -10.81 3.11
N SER A 38 11.14 -9.74 3.45
CA SER A 38 12.44 -9.85 4.12
C SER A 38 12.37 -10.52 5.50
N ILE A 39 11.32 -10.21 6.29
CA ILE A 39 11.08 -10.84 7.60
C ILE A 39 10.81 -12.33 7.42
N GLU A 40 9.93 -12.68 6.48
CA GLU A 40 9.56 -14.07 6.22
C GLU A 40 10.76 -14.91 5.76
N GLN A 41 11.61 -14.37 4.88
CA GLN A 41 12.84 -15.03 4.43
C GLN A 41 13.87 -15.20 5.56
N ALA A 42 14.01 -14.20 6.41
CA ALA A 42 14.89 -14.28 7.58
C ALA A 42 14.42 -15.39 8.54
N ASN A 43 13.12 -15.49 8.78
CA ASN A 43 12.53 -16.52 9.63
C ASN A 43 12.74 -17.93 9.04
N LEU A 44 12.49 -18.10 7.74
CA LEU A 44 12.74 -19.36 7.03
C LEU A 44 14.22 -19.79 7.12
N SER A 45 15.14 -18.85 6.93
CA SER A 45 16.58 -19.12 7.02
C SER A 45 17.02 -19.54 8.42
N GLN A 46 16.48 -18.90 9.47
CA GLN A 46 16.73 -19.32 10.85
C GLN A 46 16.18 -20.71 11.14
N MET A 47 15.02 -21.07 10.59
CA MET A 47 14.42 -22.40 10.76
C MET A 47 15.25 -23.49 10.08
N VAL A 48 15.71 -23.28 8.83
CA VAL A 48 16.58 -24.21 8.10
C VAL A 48 17.94 -24.38 8.79
N GLY A 49 18.55 -23.28 9.25
CA GLY A 49 19.82 -23.32 9.99
C GLY A 49 19.69 -24.01 11.36
N SER A 50 18.52 -23.90 12.00
CA SER A 50 18.21 -24.60 13.26
C SER A 50 17.99 -26.09 13.04
N ALA A 51 17.35 -26.50 11.93
CA ALA A 51 17.18 -27.91 11.57
C ALA A 51 18.52 -28.63 11.30
N SER A 52 19.47 -27.96 10.63
CA SER A 52 20.81 -28.53 10.39
C SER A 52 21.70 -28.55 11.64
N SER A 53 21.46 -27.66 12.62
CA SER A 53 22.25 -27.58 13.86
C SER A 53 21.61 -28.27 15.06
N ALA A 54 20.36 -28.75 14.94
CA ALA A 54 19.66 -29.52 15.98
C ALA A 54 20.37 -30.83 16.36
N ARG A 55 21.20 -31.39 15.46
CA ARG A 55 22.06 -32.54 15.77
C ARG A 55 23.27 -32.18 16.67
N SER A 56 23.64 -30.90 16.74
CA SER A 56 24.83 -30.41 17.45
C SER A 56 24.53 -29.63 18.75
N ARG A 57 23.32 -29.07 18.91
CA ARG A 57 23.03 -28.04 19.94
C ARG A 57 22.08 -28.43 21.08
N ARG A 58 21.92 -29.71 21.44
CA ARG A 58 21.19 -30.11 22.66
C ARG A 58 21.77 -29.58 24.00
N LYS A 59 22.78 -28.70 24.00
CA LYS A 59 23.47 -28.26 25.22
C LYS A 59 23.40 -26.78 25.59
N LYS A 60 22.99 -25.82 24.75
CA LYS A 60 23.06 -24.40 25.17
C LYS A 60 22.00 -23.48 24.56
N SER A 61 21.61 -22.55 25.44
CA SER A 61 20.99 -21.23 25.26
C SER A 61 19.49 -21.12 25.05
N LYS A 62 18.83 -20.85 26.19
CA LYS A 62 17.73 -19.90 26.34
C LYS A 62 18.14 -18.53 25.78
N THR A 63 17.52 -18.12 24.69
CA THR A 63 17.30 -16.71 24.33
C THR A 63 16.18 -16.71 23.31
N MET A 64 14.96 -16.42 23.76
CA MET A 64 13.82 -16.23 22.87
C MET A 64 14.03 -14.86 22.18
N PRO A 65 14.18 -14.80 20.84
CA PRO A 65 14.06 -13.53 20.14
C PRO A 65 12.68 -12.95 20.43
N LYS A 66 12.55 -11.61 20.48
CA LYS A 66 11.21 -10.99 20.39
C LYS A 66 10.51 -11.57 19.16
N PRO A 67 9.25 -12.02 19.26
CA PRO A 67 8.65 -12.84 18.23
C PRO A 67 8.56 -12.00 16.95
N ALA A 68 9.25 -12.44 15.89
CA ALA A 68 9.15 -11.87 14.55
C ALA A 68 7.69 -11.70 14.10
N ASP A 69 6.78 -12.47 14.70
CA ASP A 69 5.34 -12.44 14.51
C ASP A 69 4.69 -11.09 14.92
N GLU A 70 5.14 -10.43 15.99
CA GLU A 70 4.58 -9.12 16.41
C GLU A 70 4.95 -8.00 15.43
N GLU A 71 6.18 -8.05 14.91
CA GLU A 71 6.65 -7.09 13.91
C GLU A 71 5.95 -7.34 12.57
N LEU A 72 5.86 -8.60 12.14
CA LEU A 72 5.12 -9.00 10.95
C LEU A 72 3.65 -8.54 11.01
N GLU A 73 2.95 -8.77 12.12
CA GLU A 73 1.56 -8.36 12.30
C GLU A 73 1.39 -6.83 12.17
N LYS A 74 2.31 -6.05 12.76
CA LYS A 74 2.30 -4.58 12.64
C LYS A 74 2.42 -4.13 11.19
N TYR A 75 3.30 -4.73 10.41
CA TYR A 75 3.47 -4.38 9.00
C TYR A 75 2.32 -4.88 8.12
N GLN A 76 1.71 -6.03 8.45
CA GLN A 76 0.48 -6.50 7.79
C GLN A 76 -0.70 -5.54 8.02
N ARG A 77 -0.86 -5.01 9.24
CA ARG A 77 -1.88 -3.97 9.52
C ARG A 77 -1.61 -2.69 8.73
N ARG A 78 -0.34 -2.26 8.65
CA ARG A 78 0.05 -1.10 7.84
C ARG A 78 -0.23 -1.30 6.36
N ARG A 79 0.09 -2.49 5.82
CA ARG A 79 -0.22 -2.90 4.45
C ARG A 79 -1.72 -2.75 4.17
N ALA A 80 -2.57 -3.33 5.02
CA ALA A 80 -4.03 -3.27 4.86
C ALA A 80 -4.55 -1.82 4.85
N GLY A 81 -4.06 -0.97 5.75
CA GLY A 81 -4.44 0.44 5.78
C GLY A 81 -4.01 1.23 4.54
N LYS A 82 -2.83 0.92 3.98
CA LYS A 82 -2.35 1.51 2.72
C LYS A 82 -3.18 1.05 1.52
N GLU A 83 -3.52 -0.23 1.46
CA GLU A 83 -4.38 -0.80 0.42
C GLU A 83 -5.77 -0.15 0.42
N GLU A 84 -6.37 0.02 1.60
CA GLU A 84 -7.65 0.73 1.76
C GLU A 84 -7.55 2.19 1.30
N SER A 85 -6.50 2.91 1.72
CA SER A 85 -6.28 4.31 1.35
C SER A 85 -6.16 4.48 -0.17
N ILE A 86 -5.38 3.63 -0.84
CA ILE A 86 -5.25 3.58 -2.30
C ILE A 86 -6.61 3.33 -2.96
N GLY A 87 -7.38 2.37 -2.44
CA GLY A 87 -8.74 2.09 -2.91
C GLY A 87 -9.68 3.29 -2.85
N LEU A 88 -9.69 4.01 -1.72
CA LEU A 88 -10.50 5.22 -1.54
C LEU A 88 -10.09 6.35 -2.50
N MET A 89 -8.79 6.52 -2.77
CA MET A 89 -8.31 7.49 -3.74
C MET A 89 -8.74 7.14 -5.17
N TRP A 90 -8.74 5.86 -5.55
CA TRP A 90 -9.25 5.41 -6.85
C TRP A 90 -10.75 5.65 -6.99
N GLN A 91 -11.53 5.40 -5.95
CA GLN A 91 -12.95 5.75 -5.93
C GLN A 91 -13.14 7.26 -6.15
N LYS A 92 -12.33 8.09 -5.48
CA LYS A 92 -12.41 9.54 -5.65
C LYS A 92 -12.05 10.01 -7.06
N ILE A 93 -11.03 9.40 -7.68
CA ILE A 93 -10.68 9.65 -9.08
C ILE A 93 -11.87 9.30 -9.98
N HIS A 94 -12.51 8.15 -9.77
CA HIS A 94 -13.66 7.73 -10.54
C HIS A 94 -14.83 8.72 -10.42
N GLU A 95 -15.15 9.18 -9.22
CA GLU A 95 -16.18 10.21 -8.99
C GLU A 95 -15.89 11.49 -9.78
N LEU A 96 -14.65 11.98 -9.74
CA LEU A 96 -14.24 13.20 -10.45
C LEU A 96 -14.29 13.03 -11.96
N GLN A 97 -13.97 11.85 -12.48
CA GLN A 97 -14.11 11.52 -13.90
C GLN A 97 -15.58 11.51 -14.34
N GLN A 98 -16.48 10.95 -13.52
CA GLN A 98 -17.92 10.99 -13.81
C GLN A 98 -18.47 12.42 -13.78
N GLU A 99 -18.02 13.24 -12.82
CA GLU A 99 -18.40 14.66 -12.77
C GLU A 99 -17.89 15.42 -14.00
N GLU A 100 -16.64 15.19 -14.42
CA GLU A 100 -16.11 15.78 -15.66
C GLU A 100 -16.95 15.37 -16.88
N LYS A 101 -17.36 14.10 -16.95
CA LYS A 101 -18.20 13.59 -18.04
C LYS A 101 -19.56 14.28 -18.07
N ARG A 102 -20.24 14.38 -16.92
CA ARG A 102 -21.53 15.09 -16.81
C ARG A 102 -21.42 16.55 -17.20
N LEU A 103 -20.35 17.23 -16.76
CA LEU A 103 -20.12 18.63 -17.10
C LEU A 103 -19.91 18.83 -18.60
N LYS A 104 -19.27 17.88 -19.31
CA LYS A 104 -19.13 17.91 -20.77
C LYS A 104 -20.48 17.71 -21.48
N GLU A 105 -21.21 16.68 -21.08
CA GLU A 105 -22.54 16.36 -21.63
C GLU A 105 -23.52 17.55 -21.48
N MET A 106 -23.51 18.22 -20.32
CA MET A 106 -24.32 19.42 -20.07
C MET A 106 -23.90 20.63 -20.90
N ASN A 107 -22.66 20.67 -21.40
CA ASN A 107 -22.12 21.76 -22.22
C ASN A 107 -22.25 21.51 -23.74
N GLY A 108 -22.88 20.40 -24.15
CA GLY A 108 -23.07 20.06 -25.57
C GLY A 108 -21.77 19.69 -26.30
N MET A 109 -20.76 19.21 -25.56
CA MET A 109 -19.54 18.57 -26.11
C MET A 109 -19.59 17.07 -25.86
#